data_AF-A0A9R1X586-F1
#
_entry.id   AF-A0A9R1X586-F1
#
_cell.length_a   1.000
_cell.length_b   1.000
_cell.length_c   1.000
_cell.angle_alpha   90.00
_cell.angle_beta   90.00
_cell.angle_gamma   90.00
#
_symmetry.space_group_name_H-M   'P 1'
#
loop_
_entity.id
_entity.type
_entity.pdbx_description
1 polymer ?
#
loop_
_entity_poly.entity_id
_entity_poly.type
_entity_poly.pdbx_seq_one_letter_code
_entity_poly.pdbx_strand_id
1 'polypeptide(L)'
;MKQLCRGNNIKHQTSCVRTPQQNGLAERRNRQILEIVRASLFFMKVKREYWGEAVRSAAYLMYKTPSSVIDFKTPLQKVQELSDLPVNYGMEPRVFG
;
A
#
# COMPACT_ATOMS: atom_id res chain seq x y z
N MET A 1 -9.01 18.07 4.85
CA MET A 1 -7.78 17.26 4.95
C MET A 1 -6.65 17.89 5.75
N LYS A 2 -6.13 19.08 5.38
CA LYS A 2 -5.00 19.73 6.10
C LYS A 2 -5.25 19.98 7.61
N GLN A 3 -6.48 20.28 8.00
CA GLN A 3 -6.86 20.46 9.42
C GLN A 3 -6.90 19.12 10.17
N LEU A 4 -7.45 18.07 9.55
CA LEU A 4 -7.46 16.71 10.10
C LEU A 4 -6.03 16.20 10.37
N CYS A 5 -5.12 16.35 9.39
CA CYS A 5 -3.73 15.92 9.56
C CYS A 5 -3.03 16.69 10.68
N ARG A 6 -3.24 18.02 10.76
CA ARG A 6 -2.68 18.85 11.84
C ARG A 6 -3.20 18.45 13.22
N GLY A 7 -4.50 18.16 13.35
CA GLY A 7 -5.09 17.69 14.60
C GLY A 7 -4.59 16.32 15.07
N ASN A 8 -4.00 15.52 14.17
CA ASN A 8 -3.48 14.18 14.46
C ASN A 8 -1.94 14.09 14.42
N ASN A 9 -1.23 15.22 14.40
CA ASN A 9 0.23 15.26 14.26
C ASN A 9 0.78 14.52 13.02
N ILE A 10 0.02 14.50 11.92
CA ILE A 10 0.41 13.90 10.65
C ILE A 10 1.01 14.97 9.73
N LYS A 11 2.25 14.79 9.28
CA LYS A 11 2.92 15.66 8.30
C LYS A 11 2.28 15.44 6.91
N HIS A 12 1.50 16.40 6.44
CA HIS A 12 0.87 16.33 5.12
C HIS A 12 1.79 16.92 4.04
N GLN A 13 2.28 16.06 3.14
CA GLN A 13 3.12 16.44 2.00
C GLN A 13 2.40 16.13 0.67
N THR A 14 2.65 16.95 -0.34
CA THR A 14 2.07 16.79 -1.68
C THR A 14 3.18 16.62 -2.70
N SER A 15 2.95 15.78 -3.72
CA SER A 15 3.83 15.67 -4.89
C SER A 15 3.84 16.97 -5.70
N CYS A 16 4.89 17.18 -6.49
CA CYS A 16 4.98 18.28 -7.45
C CYS A 16 3.87 18.16 -8.52
N VAL A 17 3.45 19.31 -9.02
CA VAL A 17 2.42 19.40 -10.06
C VAL A 17 3.01 18.87 -11.38
N ARG A 18 2.23 18.07 -12.12
CA ARG A 18 2.62 17.43 -13.40
C ARG A 18 3.79 16.42 -13.31
N THR A 19 4.07 15.85 -12.14
CA THR A 19 5.06 14.78 -11.97
C THR A 19 4.43 13.50 -11.40
N PRO A 20 3.56 12.81 -12.16
CA PRO A 20 2.87 11.60 -11.68
C PRO A 20 3.82 10.46 -11.28
N GLN A 21 5.04 10.44 -11.83
CA GLN A 21 6.09 9.46 -11.51
C GLN A 21 6.40 9.43 -10.00
N GLN A 22 6.27 10.58 -9.30
CA GLN A 22 6.46 10.68 -7.85
C GLN A 22 5.49 9.80 -7.04
N ASN A 23 4.34 9.44 -7.61
CA ASN A 23 3.35 8.56 -7.00
C ASN A 23 3.35 7.15 -7.62
N GLY A 24 4.31 6.85 -8.51
CA GLY A 24 4.28 5.64 -9.34
C GLY A 24 4.25 4.34 -8.53
N LEU A 25 4.87 4.30 -7.35
CA LEU A 25 4.81 3.12 -6.48
C LEU A 25 3.39 2.86 -5.96
N ALA A 26 2.71 3.92 -5.47
CA ALA A 26 1.33 3.82 -4.99
C ALA A 26 0.39 3.43 -6.13
N GLU A 27 0.55 4.04 -7.31
CA GLU A 27 -0.24 3.72 -8.50
C GLU A 27 -0.05 2.26 -8.96
N ARG A 28 1.18 1.75 -8.99
CA ARG A 28 1.46 0.35 -9.33
C ARG A 28 0.80 -0.62 -8.34
N ARG A 29 0.89 -0.33 -7.04
CA ARG A 29 0.25 -1.17 -6.01
C ARG A 29 -1.27 -1.15 -6.12
N ASN A 30 -1.87 0.00 -6.36
CA ASN A 30 -3.32 0.10 -6.60
C ASN A 30 -3.74 -0.71 -7.82
N ARG A 31 -2.98 -0.65 -8.92
CA ARG A 31 -3.25 -1.45 -10.12
C ARG A 31 -3.19 -2.95 -9.83
N GLN A 32 -2.16 -3.40 -9.12
CA GLN A 32 -2.01 -4.81 -8.72
C GLN A 32 -3.21 -5.31 -7.90
N ILE A 33 -3.67 -4.53 -6.92
CA ILE A 33 -4.87 -4.88 -6.14
C ILE A 33 -6.07 -5.04 -7.07
N LEU A 34 -6.32 -4.07 -7.96
CA LEU A 34 -7.45 -4.12 -8.88
C LEU A 34 -7.38 -5.30 -9.85
N GLU A 35 -6.19 -5.67 -10.33
CA GLU A 35 -5.98 -6.84 -11.18
C GLU A 35 -6.31 -8.14 -10.44
N ILE A 36 -5.82 -8.31 -9.21
CA ILE A 36 -6.14 -9.47 -8.37
C ILE A 36 -7.65 -9.55 -8.12
N VAL A 37 -8.28 -8.44 -7.75
CA VAL A 37 -9.72 -8.41 -7.46
C VAL A 37 -10.54 -8.81 -8.69
N ARG A 38 -10.22 -8.27 -9.87
CA ARG A 38 -10.89 -8.63 -11.12
C ARG A 38 -10.71 -10.11 -11.45
N ALA A 39 -9.48 -10.62 -11.31
CA ALA A 39 -9.18 -12.03 -11.53
C ALA A 39 -9.94 -12.94 -10.56
N SER A 40 -9.97 -12.61 -9.26
CA SER A 40 -10.70 -13.36 -8.24
C SER A 40 -12.21 -13.38 -8.50
N LEU A 41 -12.81 -12.23 -8.80
CA LEU A 41 -14.25 -12.15 -9.09
C LEU A 41 -14.62 -12.96 -10.34
N PHE A 42 -13.79 -12.87 -11.39
CA PHE A 42 -13.99 -13.62 -12.63
C PHE A 42 -13.84 -15.13 -12.42
N PHE A 43 -12.74 -15.56 -11.80
CA PHE A 43 -12.42 -16.98 -11.62
C PHE A 43 -13.41 -17.68 -10.67
N MET A 44 -13.77 -17.02 -9.56
CA MET A 44 -14.68 -17.59 -8.56
C MET A 44 -16.17 -17.40 -8.94
N LYS A 45 -16.47 -16.74 -10.06
CA LYS A 45 -17.84 -16.40 -10.50
C LYS A 45 -18.65 -15.68 -9.42
N VAL A 46 -17.99 -14.79 -8.69
CA VAL A 46 -18.60 -14.05 -7.57
C VAL A 46 -19.27 -12.78 -8.11
N LYS A 47 -20.46 -12.46 -7.58
CA LYS A 47 -21.18 -11.23 -7.95
C LYS A 47 -20.35 -9.98 -7.59
N ARG A 48 -20.49 -8.93 -8.40
CA ARG A 48 -19.77 -7.65 -8.21
C ARG A 48 -20.07 -6.96 -6.88
N GLU A 49 -21.20 -7.28 -6.25
CA GLU A 49 -21.58 -6.81 -4.90
C GLU A 49 -20.52 -7.15 -3.84
N TYR A 50 -19.79 -8.26 -4.01
CA TYR A 50 -18.72 -8.67 -3.09
C TYR A 50 -17.36 -8.03 -3.38
N TRP A 51 -17.31 -6.97 -4.20
CA TRP A 51 -16.08 -6.26 -4.53
C TRP A 51 -15.27 -5.85 -3.29
N GLY A 52 -15.93 -5.38 -2.22
CA GLY A 52 -15.26 -5.00 -0.97
C GLY A 52 -14.50 -6.16 -0.32
N GLU A 53 -15.11 -7.35 -0.26
CA GLU A 53 -14.49 -8.55 0.29
C GLU A 53 -13.36 -9.07 -0.61
N ALA A 54 -13.52 -8.96 -1.92
CA ALA A 54 -12.47 -9.30 -2.87
C ALA A 54 -11.25 -8.36 -2.72
N VAL A 55 -11.47 -7.05 -2.54
CA VAL A 55 -10.39 -6.07 -2.25
C VAL A 55 -9.69 -6.40 -0.94
N ARG A 56 -10.45 -6.69 0.13
CA ARG A 56 -9.90 -7.08 1.42
C ARG A 56 -9.04 -8.34 1.31
N SER A 57 -9.53 -9.34 0.58
CA SER A 57 -8.82 -10.60 0.35
C SER A 57 -7.54 -10.38 -0.46
N ALA A 58 -7.60 -9.59 -1.54
CA ALA A 58 -6.43 -9.26 -2.35
C ALA A 58 -5.35 -8.53 -1.52
N ALA A 59 -5.75 -7.52 -0.75
CA ALA A 59 -4.83 -6.78 0.12
C ALA A 59 -4.20 -7.67 1.20
N TYR A 60 -5.00 -8.54 1.83
CA TYR A 60 -4.52 -9.49 2.82
C TYR A 60 -3.49 -10.47 2.25
N LEU A 61 -3.76 -11.03 1.06
CA LEU A 61 -2.82 -11.92 0.38
C LEU A 61 -1.52 -11.18 0.03
N MET A 62 -1.62 -9.97 -0.53
CA MET A 62 -0.43 -9.16 -0.84
C MET A 62 0.42 -8.86 0.41
N TYR A 63 -0.22 -8.61 1.55
CA TYR A 63 0.48 -8.34 2.82
C TYR A 63 1.20 -9.57 3.40
N LYS A 64 0.76 -10.78 3.00
CA LYS A 64 1.30 -12.07 3.45
C LYS A 64 2.09 -12.84 2.40
N THR A 65 2.21 -12.33 1.19
CA THR A 65 2.98 -12.98 0.13
C THR A 65 4.44 -12.55 0.24
N PRO A 66 5.40 -13.50 0.28
CA PRO A 66 6.81 -13.16 0.31
C PRO A 66 7.25 -12.50 -0.99
N SER A 67 8.21 -11.58 -0.92
CA SER A 67 8.73 -10.89 -2.09
C SER A 67 10.26 -10.90 -2.11
N SER A 68 10.84 -11.20 -3.27
CA SER A 68 12.29 -11.19 -3.48
C SER A 68 12.94 -9.83 -3.20
N VAL A 69 12.20 -8.73 -3.36
CA VAL A 69 12.68 -7.36 -3.11
C VAL A 69 12.94 -7.10 -1.61
N ILE A 70 12.37 -7.93 -0.72
CA ILE A 70 12.53 -7.85 0.74
C ILE A 70 13.06 -9.17 1.29
N ASP A 71 14.04 -9.78 0.61
CA ASP A 71 14.72 -11.01 1.05
C ASP A 71 13.77 -12.19 1.28
N PHE A 72 12.77 -12.33 0.39
CA PHE A 72 11.70 -13.34 0.50
C PHE A 72 10.89 -13.27 1.81
N LYS A 73 10.94 -12.14 2.53
CA LYS A 73 10.03 -11.87 3.64
C LYS A 73 8.69 -11.38 3.13
N THR A 74 7.67 -11.47 3.99
CA THR A 74 6.36 -10.85 3.74
C THR A 74 6.37 -9.38 4.16
N PRO A 75 5.54 -8.52 3.54
CA PRO A 75 5.36 -7.14 4.01
C PRO A 75 4.99 -7.06 5.50
N LEU A 76 4.18 -7.98 6.02
CA LEU A 76 3.87 -8.08 7.45
C LEU A 76 5.12 -8.21 8.30
N GLN A 77 5.97 -9.19 8.01
CA GLN A 77 7.21 -9.40 8.75
C GLN A 77 8.11 -8.16 8.67
N LYS A 78 8.20 -7.54 7.48
CA LYS A 78 9.05 -6.37 7.31
C LYS A 78 8.56 -5.16 8.10
N VAL A 79 7.25 -4.94 8.16
CA VAL A 79 6.65 -3.87 8.98
C VAL A 79 6.89 -4.13 10.46
N GLN A 80 6.80 -5.37 10.91
CA GLN A 80 7.04 -5.72 12.31
C GLN A 80 8.49 -5.47 12.74
N GLU A 81 9.46 -5.82 11.88
CA GLU A 81 10.87 -5.47 12.10
C GLU A 81 11.09 -3.95 12.22
N LEU A 82 10.33 -3.15 11.46
CA LEU A 82 10.42 -1.69 11.50
C LEU A 82 9.72 -1.10 12.73
N SER A 83 8.68 -1.75 13.27
CA SER A 83 8.02 -1.28 14.49
C SER A 83 8.87 -1.48 15.74
N ASP A 84 9.80 -2.42 15.71
CA ASP A 84 10.74 -2.66 16.82
C ASP A 84 11.85 -1.60 16.88
N LEU A 85 11.95 -0.74 15.86
CA LEU A 85 12.89 0.38 15.83
C LEU A 85 12.34 1.60 16.59
N PRO A 86 13.19 2.35 17.34
CA PRO A 86 12.76 3.59 17.96
C PRO A 86 12.15 4.56 16.94
N VAL A 87 10.97 5.09 17.27
CA VAL A 87 10.10 5.93 16.43
C VAL A 87 10.80 7.20 15.88
N ASN A 88 11.98 7.53 16.42
CA ASN A 88 12.75 8.74 16.13
C ASN A 88 13.85 8.58 15.06
N TYR A 89 13.80 7.55 14.23
CA TYR A 89 14.54 7.63 12.97
C TYR A 89 13.82 8.66 12.11
N GLY A 90 14.42 9.83 11.92
CA GLY A 90 14.00 10.85 10.96
C GLY A 90 14.06 10.32 9.53
N MET A 91 13.24 9.30 9.24
CA MET A 91 13.06 8.72 7.93
C MET A 91 12.34 9.76 7.11
N GLU A 92 13.13 10.64 6.49
CA GLU A 92 12.60 11.54 5.49
C GLU A 92 11.89 10.69 4.44
N PRO A 93 10.62 11.02 4.12
CA PRO A 93 9.85 10.25 3.16
C PRO A 93 10.62 10.21 1.85
N ARG A 94 10.98 8.98 1.45
CA ARG A 94 11.73 8.76 0.22
C ARG A 94 10.85 9.20 -0.95
N VAL A 95 11.23 10.28 -1.61
CA VAL A 95 10.55 10.73 -2.84
C VAL A 95 10.95 9.73 -3.92
N PHE A 96 10.02 8.82 -4.26
CA PHE A 96 10.22 7.85 -5.32
C PHE A 96 9.93 8.55 -6.66
N GLY A 97 10.95 9.15 -7.26
CA GLY A 97 10.94 9.62 -8.66
C GLY A 97 11.28 8.50 -9.62
#